data_AF-A0A1J5J0U5-F1
#
_entry.id   AF-A0A1J5J0U5-F1
#
_cell.length_a   1.000
_cell.length_b   1.000
_cell.length_c   1.000
_cell.angle_alpha   90.00
_cell.angle_beta   90.00
_cell.angle_gamma   90.00
#
_symmetry.space_group_name_H-M   'P 1'
#
loop_
_entity.id
_entity.type
_entity.pdbx_description
1 polymer ?
#
loop_
_entity_poly.entity_id
_entity_poly.type
_entity_poly.pdbx_seq_one_letter_code
_entity_poly.pdbx_strand_id
1 'polypeptide(L)'
;MDDAATEPEKDYRPAKLAGTENRLAFLQRNPDDRIEARRENISDFVSSWISDKSSIPVFAETRTWLDQTVEEEGKESMLSRKIAKEFISRIGGKPRSFNPRAAWVEKVDHILDRGGLCPLAMAMSKGIPFEEAWRYKQAGESDAGAAVQEKSLMQRLLDCFD
;
A
#
# COMPACT_ATOMS: atom_id res chain seq x y z
N MET A 1 13.23 -29.36 3.44
CA MET A 1 11.92 -28.70 3.37
C MET A 1 12.02 -27.82 2.15
N ASP A 2 11.38 -28.24 1.07
CA ASP A 2 11.29 -27.44 -0.15
C ASP A 2 10.46 -26.21 0.19
N ASP A 3 11.13 -25.08 0.35
CA ASP A 3 10.49 -23.78 0.24
C ASP A 3 10.09 -23.64 -1.22
N ALA A 4 8.95 -24.23 -1.58
CA ALA A 4 8.27 -23.95 -2.82
C ALA A 4 7.97 -22.46 -2.79
N ALA A 5 8.83 -21.68 -3.44
CA ALA A 5 8.52 -20.34 -3.84
C ALA A 5 7.22 -20.45 -4.63
N THR A 6 6.11 -20.11 -3.99
CA THR A 6 4.84 -19.86 -4.66
C THR A 6 5.16 -18.88 -5.78
N GLU A 7 5.16 -19.41 -7.01
CA GLU A 7 5.15 -18.62 -8.23
C GLU A 7 4.17 -17.45 -8.02
N PRO A 8 4.53 -16.21 -8.35
CA PRO A 8 3.55 -15.13 -8.31
C PRO A 8 2.36 -15.55 -9.19
N GLU A 9 1.14 -15.42 -8.66
CA GLU A 9 -0.10 -15.88 -9.31
C GLU A 9 -0.28 -15.30 -10.74
N LYS A 10 0.46 -14.22 -11.04
CA LYS A 10 0.74 -13.70 -12.37
C LYS A 10 2.22 -13.31 -12.51
N ASP A 11 2.84 -13.65 -13.63
CA ASP A 11 4.23 -13.32 -13.93
C ASP A 11 4.34 -11.94 -14.62
N TYR A 12 4.95 -10.98 -13.94
CA TYR A 12 5.14 -9.60 -14.41
C TYR A 12 6.54 -9.34 -15.00
N ARG A 13 7.29 -10.40 -15.32
CA ARG A 13 8.55 -10.24 -16.08
C ARG A 13 8.26 -9.78 -17.51
N PRO A 14 9.24 -9.20 -18.23
CA PRO A 14 9.08 -8.89 -19.65
C PRO A 14 8.57 -10.10 -20.44
N ALA A 15 7.70 -9.87 -21.43
CA ALA A 15 6.99 -10.92 -22.17
C ALA A 15 7.90 -12.03 -22.76
N LYS A 16 9.16 -11.71 -23.08
CA LYS A 16 10.16 -12.68 -23.57
C LYS A 16 10.63 -13.67 -22.51
N LEU A 17 10.41 -13.38 -21.22
CA LEU A 17 10.81 -14.16 -20.06
C LEU A 17 9.61 -14.66 -19.24
N ALA A 18 8.47 -13.98 -19.34
CA ALA A 18 7.26 -14.35 -18.62
C ALA A 18 6.83 -15.80 -18.93
N GLY A 19 6.46 -16.55 -17.89
CA GLY A 19 6.06 -17.96 -17.98
C GLY A 19 7.22 -18.93 -18.24
N THR A 20 8.48 -18.46 -18.28
CA THR A 20 9.65 -19.33 -18.46
C THR A 20 10.33 -19.63 -17.13
N GLU A 21 10.83 -20.85 -16.96
CA GLU A 21 11.66 -21.25 -15.81
C GLU A 21 13.05 -20.58 -15.85
N ASN A 22 13.38 -19.91 -16.95
CA ASN A 22 14.65 -19.23 -17.13
C ASN A 22 14.68 -17.90 -16.38
N ARG A 23 15.83 -17.63 -15.74
CA ARG A 23 16.15 -16.33 -15.13
C ARG A 23 15.07 -15.86 -14.13
N LEU A 24 14.60 -16.74 -13.25
CA LEU A 24 13.64 -16.39 -12.19
C LEU A 24 14.12 -15.20 -11.32
N ALA A 25 15.43 -15.07 -11.12
CA ALA A 25 16.04 -13.94 -10.39
C ALA A 25 16.21 -12.66 -11.24
N PHE A 26 15.63 -12.56 -12.45
CA PHE A 26 15.84 -11.43 -13.36
C PHE A 26 15.52 -10.08 -12.71
N LEU A 27 14.35 -9.93 -12.08
CA LEU A 27 13.93 -8.67 -11.45
C LEU A 27 14.80 -8.28 -10.23
N GLN A 28 15.53 -9.24 -9.63
CA GLN A 28 16.47 -8.91 -8.56
C GLN A 28 17.69 -8.14 -9.09
N ARG A 29 18.11 -8.46 -10.32
CA ARG A 29 19.31 -7.91 -10.97
C ARG A 29 19.01 -6.74 -11.92
N ASN A 30 17.74 -6.50 -12.25
CA ASN A 30 17.30 -5.44 -13.15
C ASN A 30 16.29 -4.54 -12.42
N PRO A 31 16.77 -3.47 -11.76
CA PRO A 31 15.93 -2.63 -10.91
C PRO A 31 14.84 -1.87 -11.68
N ASP A 32 15.11 -1.45 -12.91
CA ASP A 32 14.15 -0.73 -13.76
C ASP A 32 12.98 -1.63 -14.16
N ASP A 33 13.29 -2.84 -14.65
CA ASP A 33 12.25 -3.85 -14.94
C ASP A 33 11.45 -4.23 -13.70
N ARG A 34 12.08 -4.24 -12.51
CA ARG A 34 11.38 -4.49 -11.24
C ARG A 34 10.43 -3.36 -10.88
N ILE A 35 10.80 -2.11 -11.15
CA ILE A 35 9.91 -0.96 -10.94
C ILE A 35 8.70 -1.09 -11.87
N GLU A 36 8.92 -1.43 -13.13
CA GLU A 36 7.83 -1.58 -14.09
C GLU A 36 6.91 -2.76 -13.74
N ALA A 37 7.48 -3.92 -13.42
CA ALA A 37 6.71 -5.08 -12.96
C ALA A 37 5.85 -4.76 -11.72
N ARG A 38 6.36 -3.95 -10.79
CA ARG A 38 5.59 -3.48 -9.62
C ARG A 38 4.47 -2.53 -10.02
N ARG A 39 4.70 -1.62 -10.98
CA ARG A 39 3.67 -0.73 -11.51
C ARG A 39 2.56 -1.51 -12.20
N GLU A 40 2.90 -2.47 -13.04
CA GLU A 40 1.94 -3.36 -13.69
C GLU A 40 1.13 -4.15 -12.66
N ASN A 41 1.79 -4.72 -11.65
CA ASN A 41 1.09 -5.44 -10.59
C ASN A 41 0.10 -4.56 -9.82
N ILE A 42 0.51 -3.35 -9.44
CA ILE A 42 -0.38 -2.40 -8.76
C ILE A 42 -1.52 -1.99 -9.70
N SER A 43 -1.23 -1.68 -10.96
CA SER A 43 -2.21 -1.31 -11.98
C SER A 43 -3.26 -2.40 -12.18
N ASP A 44 -2.83 -3.65 -12.31
CA ASP A 44 -3.71 -4.80 -12.46
C ASP A 44 -4.58 -5.00 -11.22
N PHE A 45 -4.00 -4.87 -10.03
CA PHE A 45 -4.75 -4.98 -8.79
C PHE A 45 -5.86 -3.91 -8.71
N VAL A 46 -5.52 -2.63 -8.95
CA VAL A 46 -6.51 -1.54 -8.84
C VAL A 46 -7.54 -1.52 -9.96
N SER A 47 -7.21 -2.06 -11.14
CA SER A 47 -8.12 -2.09 -12.29
C SER A 47 -8.99 -3.34 -12.35
N SER A 48 -8.48 -4.48 -11.90
CA SER A 48 -9.17 -5.77 -11.99
C SER A 48 -9.93 -6.13 -10.72
N TRP A 49 -9.33 -5.86 -9.54
CA TRP A 49 -9.95 -6.20 -8.27
C TRP A 49 -10.81 -5.03 -7.81
N ILE A 50 -10.21 -3.89 -7.48
CA ILE A 50 -10.92 -2.71 -6.92
C ILE A 50 -11.63 -1.92 -8.03
N SER A 51 -12.63 -2.55 -8.65
CA SER A 51 -13.38 -2.05 -9.80
C SER A 51 -14.87 -2.05 -9.53
N ASP A 52 -15.57 -1.02 -10.01
CA ASP A 52 -17.03 -0.91 -10.05
C ASP A 52 -17.66 -2.04 -10.89
N LYS A 53 -16.90 -2.59 -11.82
CA LYS A 53 -17.29 -3.73 -12.69
C LYS A 53 -16.98 -5.10 -12.09
N SER A 54 -16.39 -5.16 -10.89
CA SER A 54 -16.09 -6.44 -10.24
C SER A 54 -17.37 -7.23 -10.01
N SER A 55 -17.37 -8.51 -10.40
CA SER A 55 -18.46 -9.44 -10.08
C SER A 55 -18.45 -9.88 -8.61
N ILE A 56 -17.38 -9.57 -7.88
CA ILE A 56 -17.23 -9.84 -6.45
C ILE A 56 -17.66 -8.59 -5.69
N PRO A 57 -18.76 -8.64 -4.90
CA PRO A 57 -19.35 -7.46 -4.25
C PRO A 57 -18.37 -6.71 -3.36
N VAL A 58 -17.51 -7.44 -2.63
CA VAL A 58 -16.51 -6.85 -1.73
C VAL A 58 -15.67 -5.80 -2.44
N PHE A 59 -15.23 -6.06 -3.68
CA PHE A 59 -14.38 -5.10 -4.38
C PHE A 59 -15.16 -3.98 -5.06
N ALA A 60 -16.35 -4.27 -5.60
CA ALA A 60 -17.22 -3.26 -6.19
C ALA A 60 -17.69 -2.24 -5.14
N GLU A 61 -18.15 -2.71 -3.99
CA GLU A 61 -18.55 -1.87 -2.86
C GLU A 61 -17.37 -1.06 -2.30
N THR A 62 -16.18 -1.68 -2.23
CA THR A 62 -14.97 -0.95 -1.83
C THR A 62 -14.64 0.15 -2.82
N ARG A 63 -14.75 -0.10 -4.13
CA ARG A 63 -14.51 0.94 -5.14
C ARG A 63 -15.47 2.12 -4.99
N THR A 64 -16.77 1.84 -4.87
CA THR A 64 -17.78 2.87 -4.64
C THR A 64 -17.49 3.69 -3.39
N TRP A 65 -17.10 3.03 -2.29
CA TRP A 65 -16.73 3.71 -1.06
C TRP A 65 -15.48 4.60 -1.22
N LEU A 66 -14.47 4.15 -1.98
CA LEU A 66 -13.29 4.98 -2.27
C LEU A 66 -13.66 6.21 -3.09
N ASP A 67 -14.54 6.07 -4.08
CA ASP A 67 -15.01 7.20 -4.90
C ASP A 67 -15.75 8.24 -4.03
N GLN A 68 -16.64 7.78 -3.16
CA GLN A 68 -17.33 8.63 -2.17
C GLN A 68 -16.36 9.32 -1.22
N THR A 69 -15.39 8.57 -0.68
CA THR A 69 -14.37 9.11 0.23
C THR A 69 -13.55 10.21 -0.45
N VAL A 70 -13.18 10.04 -1.72
CA VAL A 70 -12.44 11.05 -2.48
C VAL A 70 -13.30 12.27 -2.79
N GLU A 71 -14.60 12.08 -3.06
CA GLU A 71 -15.55 13.18 -3.27
C GLU A 71 -15.76 14.01 -2.00
N GLU A 72 -15.88 13.35 -0.84
CA GLU A 72 -16.16 13.98 0.45
C GLU A 72 -14.92 14.57 1.14
N GLU A 73 -13.82 13.80 1.19
CA GLU A 73 -12.61 14.12 1.98
C GLU A 73 -11.40 14.52 1.10
N GLY A 74 -11.53 14.45 -0.24
CA GLY A 74 -10.45 14.75 -1.18
C GLY A 74 -9.45 13.60 -1.35
N LYS A 75 -8.60 13.67 -2.40
CA LYS A 75 -7.66 12.58 -2.75
C LYS A 75 -6.60 12.30 -1.69
N GLU A 76 -6.19 13.29 -0.91
CA GLU A 76 -5.17 13.12 0.13
C GLU A 76 -5.65 12.22 1.28
N SER A 77 -6.96 12.17 1.53
CA SER A 77 -7.56 11.32 2.56
C SER A 77 -7.19 9.83 2.39
N MET A 78 -6.98 9.39 1.15
CA MET A 78 -6.56 8.03 0.77
C MET A 78 -5.22 7.62 1.39
N LEU A 79 -4.37 8.59 1.72
CA LEU A 79 -3.06 8.37 2.33
C LEU A 79 -3.13 8.40 3.87
N SER A 80 -4.29 8.71 4.44
CA SER A 80 -4.48 8.67 5.89
C SER A 80 -4.49 7.23 6.40
N ARG A 81 -4.01 7.05 7.63
CA ARG A 81 -4.04 5.75 8.30
C ARG A 81 -5.46 5.22 8.47
N LYS A 82 -6.42 6.09 8.78
CA LYS A 82 -7.84 5.75 8.95
C LYS A 82 -8.40 5.09 7.68
N ILE A 83 -8.27 5.76 6.54
CA ILE A 83 -8.77 5.26 5.26
C ILE A 83 -8.00 4.00 4.82
N ALA A 84 -6.68 3.95 5.04
CA ALA A 84 -5.89 2.76 4.74
C ALA A 84 -6.37 1.52 5.53
N LYS A 85 -6.60 1.65 6.84
CA LYS A 85 -7.13 0.56 7.68
C LYS A 85 -8.53 0.12 7.25
N GLU A 86 -9.41 1.08 6.99
CA GLU A 86 -10.77 0.80 6.52
C GLU A 86 -10.77 0.12 5.15
N PHE A 87 -9.87 0.52 4.24
CA PHE A 87 -9.70 -0.18 2.96
C PHE A 87 -9.30 -1.65 3.18
N ILE A 88 -8.31 -1.92 4.04
CA ILE A 88 -7.84 -3.27 4.34
C ILE A 88 -8.93 -4.13 4.99
N SER A 89 -9.70 -3.57 5.93
CA SER A 89 -10.83 -4.27 6.57
C SER A 89 -11.96 -4.56 5.57
N ARG A 90 -12.13 -3.72 4.54
CA ARG A 90 -13.10 -3.92 3.47
C ARG A 90 -12.71 -5.06 2.55
N ILE A 91 -11.44 -5.14 2.15
CA ILE A 91 -10.95 -6.15 1.20
C ILE A 91 -10.39 -7.42 1.85
N GLY A 92 -10.43 -7.55 3.17
CA GLY A 92 -9.88 -8.68 3.90
C GLY A 92 -10.80 -9.18 5.02
N GLY A 93 -10.41 -10.30 5.64
CA GLY A 93 -11.06 -10.85 6.83
C GLY A 93 -12.46 -11.43 6.62
N LYS A 94 -12.93 -11.53 5.36
CA LYS A 94 -14.28 -12.02 5.02
C LYS A 94 -14.26 -12.98 3.82
N PRO A 95 -15.28 -13.83 3.66
CA PRO A 95 -15.37 -14.71 2.48
C PRO A 95 -15.33 -13.92 1.17
N ARG A 96 -14.69 -14.51 0.14
CA ARG A 96 -14.59 -13.91 -1.21
C ARG A 96 -13.99 -12.49 -1.21
N SER A 97 -12.99 -12.28 -0.36
CA SER A 97 -12.17 -11.07 -0.30
C SER A 97 -10.72 -11.40 -0.69
N PHE A 98 -9.85 -10.38 -0.76
CA PHE A 98 -8.44 -10.56 -1.14
C PHE A 98 -7.71 -11.52 -0.22
N ASN A 99 -7.95 -11.41 1.08
CA ASN A 99 -7.47 -12.39 2.04
C ASN A 99 -8.55 -12.67 3.08
N PRO A 100 -9.18 -13.87 3.07
CA PRO A 100 -10.31 -14.16 3.94
C PRO A 100 -9.92 -14.33 5.41
N ARG A 101 -8.63 -14.37 5.75
CA ARG A 101 -8.17 -14.57 7.14
C ARG A 101 -8.28 -13.27 7.93
N ALA A 102 -9.09 -13.24 8.98
CA ALA A 102 -9.19 -12.08 9.87
C ALA A 102 -7.84 -11.67 10.47
N ALA A 103 -7.01 -12.64 10.87
CA ALA A 103 -5.66 -12.40 11.37
C ALA A 103 -4.73 -11.66 10.38
N TRP A 104 -5.02 -11.71 9.07
CA TRP A 104 -4.27 -10.92 8.09
C TRP A 104 -4.56 -9.43 8.23
N VAL A 105 -5.83 -9.06 8.42
CA VAL A 105 -6.24 -7.67 8.64
C VAL A 105 -5.54 -7.12 9.89
N GLU A 106 -5.59 -7.86 11.00
CA GLU A 106 -4.91 -7.49 12.26
C GLU A 106 -3.40 -7.27 12.06
N LYS A 107 -2.75 -8.16 11.30
CA LYS A 107 -1.32 -8.05 11.00
C LYS A 107 -1.01 -6.81 10.17
N VAL A 108 -1.81 -6.52 9.14
CA VAL A 108 -1.62 -5.34 8.29
C VAL A 108 -1.87 -4.06 9.09
N ASP A 109 -2.91 -4.02 9.91
CA ASP A 109 -3.20 -2.90 10.79
C ASP A 109 -2.03 -2.61 11.74
N HIS A 110 -1.46 -3.65 12.34
CA HIS A 110 -0.27 -3.54 13.17
C HIS A 110 0.93 -2.95 12.43
N ILE A 111 1.13 -3.35 11.17
CA ILE A 111 2.17 -2.80 10.30
C ILE A 111 1.88 -1.34 9.94
N LEU A 112 0.62 -0.98 9.67
CA LEU A 112 0.24 0.41 9.37
C LEU A 112 0.45 1.34 10.57
N ASP A 113 0.21 0.84 11.79
CA ASP A 113 0.43 1.61 13.02
C ASP A 113 1.92 1.87 13.28
N ARG A 114 2.78 0.88 13.03
CA ARG A 114 4.21 0.94 13.40
C ARG A 114 5.15 1.25 12.25
N GLY A 115 4.71 1.05 11.02
CA GLY A 115 5.55 1.15 9.83
C GLY A 115 5.91 2.57 9.45
N GLY A 116 5.10 3.56 9.86
CA GLY A 116 5.23 4.95 9.41
C GLY A 116 4.90 5.14 7.93
N LEU A 117 4.25 4.15 7.29
CA LEU A 117 3.99 4.12 5.86
C LEU A 117 3.02 5.23 5.42
N CYS A 118 1.96 5.49 6.19
CA CYS A 118 0.99 6.53 5.85
C CYS A 118 1.62 7.95 5.90
N PRO A 119 2.33 8.34 6.98
CA PRO A 119 3.05 9.62 6.98
C PRO A 119 4.11 9.74 5.88
N LEU A 120 4.85 8.66 5.61
CA LEU A 120 5.85 8.63 4.54
C LEU A 120 5.20 8.87 3.17
N ALA A 121 4.11 8.15 2.88
CA ALA A 121 3.38 8.29 1.63
C ALA A 121 2.78 9.70 1.46
N MET A 122 2.24 10.28 2.54
CA MET A 122 1.74 11.65 2.57
C MET A 122 2.84 12.70 2.33
N ALA A 123 4.01 12.52 2.94
CA ALA A 123 5.16 13.41 2.70
C ALA A 123 5.61 13.34 1.24
N MET A 124 5.74 12.12 0.70
CA MET A 124 6.13 11.90 -0.69
C MET A 124 5.12 12.45 -1.69
N SER A 125 3.81 12.36 -1.41
CA SER A 125 2.77 12.93 -2.29
C SER A 125 2.84 14.46 -2.36
N LYS A 126 3.43 15.10 -1.34
CA LYS A 126 3.68 16.55 -1.30
C LYS A 126 5.02 16.95 -1.94
N GLY A 127 5.72 16.01 -2.57
CA GLY A 127 6.98 16.26 -3.27
C GLY A 127 8.23 16.14 -2.39
N ILE A 128 8.09 15.74 -1.12
CA ILE A 128 9.24 15.52 -0.25
C ILE A 128 9.99 14.27 -0.72
N PRO A 129 11.31 14.34 -1.00
CA PRO A 129 12.09 13.18 -1.40
C PRO A 129 12.05 12.06 -0.34
N PHE A 130 12.07 10.81 -0.79
CA PHE A 130 12.01 9.64 0.09
C PHE A 130 13.02 9.70 1.23
N GLU A 131 14.29 10.01 0.93
CA GLU A 131 15.37 10.02 1.93
C GLU A 131 15.13 11.05 3.03
N GLU A 132 14.53 12.18 2.68
CA GLU A 132 14.16 13.22 3.64
C GLU A 132 12.96 12.79 4.47
N ALA A 133 11.88 12.34 3.83
CA ALA A 133 10.68 11.85 4.52
C ALA A 133 10.98 10.66 5.45
N TRP A 134 11.90 9.79 5.07
CA TRP A 134 12.31 8.61 5.84
C TRP A 134 13.14 8.96 7.08
N ARG A 135 13.97 10.01 7.01
CA ARG A 135 14.77 10.46 8.16
C ARG A 135 13.91 11.06 9.26
N TYR A 136 12.84 11.79 8.92
CA TYR A 136 11.93 12.36 9.90
C TYR A 136 11.21 11.30 10.75
N LYS A 137 10.96 10.11 10.19
CA LYS A 137 10.43 8.97 10.96
C LYS A 137 11.37 8.59 12.11
N GLN A 138 12.67 8.45 11.82
CA GLN A 138 13.64 7.92 12.78
C GLN A 138 13.89 8.87 13.96
N ALA A 139 13.73 10.18 13.75
CA ALA A 139 13.89 11.20 14.80
C ALA A 139 12.70 11.28 15.78
N GLY A 140 11.54 10.69 15.44
CA GLY A 140 10.33 10.71 16.28
C GLY A 140 10.19 9.49 17.20
N GLU A 141 10.95 8.41 16.98
CA GLU A 141 10.90 7.17 17.77
C GLU A 141 11.82 7.20 18.99
N SER A 142 12.62 8.26 19.19
CA SER A 142 13.47 8.42 20.37
C SER A 142 12.75 8.95 21.61
N ASP A 143 11.45 9.23 21.54
CA ASP A 143 10.64 9.59 22.72
C ASP A 143 9.24 8.98 22.63
N ALA A 144 8.87 8.25 23.69
CA ALA A 144 7.66 7.44 23.78
C ALA A 144 6.37 8.29 23.72
N GLY A 145 5.40 7.91 22.87
CA GLY A 145 4.05 8.48 22.93
C GLY A 145 3.19 8.35 21.67
N ALA A 146 2.88 7.12 21.24
CA ALA A 146 2.25 6.79 19.96
C ALA A 146 0.84 7.36 19.68
N ALA A 147 0.21 8.11 20.58
CA ALA A 147 -1.10 8.73 20.36
C ALA A 147 -1.07 10.28 20.32
N VAL A 148 0.03 10.91 20.78
CA VAL A 148 0.17 12.37 20.82
C VAL A 148 0.91 12.91 19.59
N GLN A 149 1.66 12.06 18.89
CA GLN A 149 2.60 12.48 17.84
C GLN A 149 1.99 12.64 16.43
N GLU A 150 0.82 12.09 16.12
CA GLU A 150 0.25 12.22 14.76
C GLU A 150 -0.12 13.70 14.44
N LYS A 151 -0.60 14.45 15.45
CA LYS A 151 -0.78 15.91 15.33
C LYS A 151 0.55 16.67 15.26
N SER A 152 1.58 16.20 15.96
CA SER A 152 2.91 16.85 15.99
C SER A 152 3.68 16.71 14.67
N LEU A 153 3.52 15.60 13.95
CA LEU A 153 4.22 15.39 12.68
C LEU A 153 3.59 16.20 11.54
N MET A 154 2.25 16.21 11.46
CA MET A 154 1.52 17.06 10.50
C MET A 154 1.82 18.54 10.74
N GLN A 155 1.81 19.00 12.00
CA GLN A 155 2.13 20.39 12.32
C GLN A 155 3.56 20.75 11.92
N ARG A 156 4.55 19.91 12.24
CA ARG A 156 5.96 20.15 11.84
C ARG A 156 6.19 20.11 10.34
N LEU A 157 5.45 19.27 9.62
CA LEU A 157 5.47 19.26 8.16
C LEU A 157 4.84 20.52 7.57
N LEU A 158 3.81 21.08 8.21
CA LEU A 158 3.20 22.35 7.81
C LEU A 158 4.10 23.55 8.14
N ASP A 159 4.81 23.51 9.27
CA ASP A 159 5.77 24.56 9.68
C ASP A 159 7.01 24.64 8.76
N CYS A 160 7.19 23.69 7.82
CA CYS A 160 8.23 23.73 6.79
C CYS A 160 7.77 24.44 5.50
N PHE A 161 6.52 24.95 5.44
CA PHE A 161 5.94 25.63 4.27
C PHE A 161 5.69 27.13 4.48
N ASP A 162 6.15 27.72 5.58
CA ASP A 162 6.28 29.18 5.80
C ASP A 162 7.77 29.59 5.80
#